data_AF-A0A2P4P997-F1
#
_entry.id   AF-A0A2P4P997-F1
#
_cell.length_a   1.000
_cell.length_b   1.000
_cell.length_c   1.000
_cell.angle_alpha   90.00
_cell.angle_beta   90.00
_cell.angle_gamma   90.00
#
_symmetry.space_group_name_H-M   'P 1'
#
loop_
_entity.id
_entity.type
_entity.pdbx_description
1 polymer ?
#
loop_
_entity_poly.entity_id
_entity_poly.type
_entity_poly.pdbx_seq_one_letter_code
_entity_poly.pdbx_strand_id
1 'polypeptide(L)'
;NLIEPRDRVQAVRHILTGEFPLMDDQQEKNLFASITMFNCNDGISPHSASEFMFQMMPMDAILPQNKRKETPFLNAIYNFLEDAITKIFTWLSPPVGKTEAIEIYLHYQTVNNDNSELLASIRQLDPWTISWSNICDYFYPHDFHSLLRACSGENTVHILTSMNWVTEVFGAHIMEYDSKIRRKIFIEAQNMISMTGKYKDPSGYFRHTKVIAHPYNIGDMGATLMVKDSWQDYFFKGQDLNIGEVSFVPYSHTHKTHTLLNIYFTFNKKINAYTGYE
;
A
#
# COMPACT_ATOMS: atom_id res chain seq x y z
N ASN A 1 18.32 -22.89 7.70
CA ASN A 1 18.51 -22.21 6.39
C ASN A 1 19.79 -21.38 6.30
N LEU A 2 20.43 -20.98 7.41
CA LEU A 2 21.69 -20.22 7.41
C LEU A 2 22.90 -21.18 7.50
N ILE A 3 23.20 -21.87 6.40
CA ILE A 3 24.24 -22.92 6.34
C ILE A 3 25.64 -22.29 6.34
N GLU A 4 25.79 -21.11 5.74
CA GLU A 4 27.06 -20.38 5.72
C GLU A 4 27.31 -19.64 7.05
N PRO A 5 28.56 -19.61 7.57
CA PRO A 5 28.91 -18.85 8.76
C PRO A 5 28.57 -17.36 8.66
N ARG A 6 28.78 -16.75 7.48
CA ARG A 6 28.43 -15.34 7.20
C ARG A 6 26.94 -15.06 7.41
N ASP A 7 26.08 -15.94 6.89
CA ASP A 7 24.63 -15.83 7.01
C ASP A 7 24.17 -15.81 8.47
N ARG A 8 24.81 -16.61 9.33
CA ARG A 8 24.54 -16.64 10.77
C ARG A 8 25.00 -15.36 11.47
N VAL A 9 26.17 -14.84 11.12
CA VAL A 9 26.72 -13.60 11.71
C VAL A 9 25.82 -12.40 11.40
N GLN A 10 25.35 -12.27 10.16
CA GLN A 10 24.47 -11.14 9.79
C GLN A 10 23.08 -11.26 10.42
N ALA A 11 22.53 -12.48 10.50
CA ALA A 11 21.28 -12.71 11.24
C ALA A 11 21.40 -12.33 12.73
N VAL A 12 22.51 -12.68 13.38
CA VAL A 12 22.77 -12.30 14.78
C VAL A 12 22.97 -10.80 14.92
N ARG A 13 23.71 -10.15 13.99
CA ARG A 13 23.88 -8.69 13.97
C ARG A 13 22.51 -8.00 13.91
N HIS A 14 21.65 -8.41 12.99
CA HIS A 14 20.30 -7.86 12.89
C HIS A 14 19.46 -8.06 14.15
N ILE A 15 19.48 -9.27 14.76
CA ILE A 15 18.78 -9.52 16.03
C ILE A 15 19.26 -8.57 17.14
N LEU A 16 20.56 -8.27 17.17
CA LEU A 16 21.17 -7.46 18.22
C LEU A 16 21.05 -5.95 17.98
N THR A 17 21.01 -5.49 16.72
CA THR A 17 21.09 -4.06 16.37
C THR A 17 19.87 -3.52 15.65
N GLY A 18 18.96 -4.38 15.16
CA GLY A 18 17.83 -3.99 14.31
C GLY A 18 18.24 -3.62 12.87
N GLU A 19 19.53 -3.57 12.56
CA GLU A 19 20.05 -3.20 11.26
C GLU A 19 20.29 -4.44 10.41
N PHE A 20 19.74 -4.48 9.20
CA PHE A 20 20.15 -5.49 8.22
C PHE A 20 21.07 -4.86 7.18
N PRO A 21 22.22 -5.47 6.89
CA PRO A 21 23.11 -4.91 5.89
C PRO A 21 22.53 -5.10 4.48
N LEU A 22 22.66 -4.07 3.63
CA LEU A 22 23.09 -4.21 2.22
C LEU A 22 24.62 -4.11 2.16
N MET A 23 25.30 -4.73 3.12
CA MET A 23 26.76 -4.77 3.17
C MET A 23 27.20 -6.05 2.49
N ASP A 24 27.83 -5.88 1.33
CA ASP A 24 28.92 -6.77 1.01
C ASP A 24 30.15 -6.23 1.75
N ASP A 25 30.53 -6.89 2.84
CA ASP A 25 31.78 -6.66 3.59
C ASP A 25 33.05 -6.78 2.72
N GLN A 26 32.90 -7.10 1.43
CA GLN A 26 33.94 -7.14 0.40
C GLN A 26 33.89 -5.99 -0.63
N GLN A 27 32.93 -5.05 -0.58
CA GLN A 27 32.87 -3.92 -1.54
C GLN A 27 33.12 -2.55 -0.89
N GLU A 28 33.87 -1.68 -1.60
CA GLU A 28 34.24 -0.33 -1.14
C GLU A 28 33.08 0.66 -1.04
N LYS A 29 31.97 0.41 -1.75
CA LYS A 29 30.76 1.25 -1.72
C LYS A 29 29.62 0.52 -1.04
N ASN A 30 29.58 0.62 0.29
CA ASN A 30 28.43 0.19 1.07
C ASN A 30 27.25 1.12 0.77
N LEU A 31 26.17 0.59 0.21
CA LEU A 31 24.88 1.27 0.18
C LEU A 31 24.23 1.10 1.56
N PHE A 32 24.16 2.19 2.32
CA PHE A 32 23.39 2.22 3.56
C PHE A 32 21.92 2.47 3.21
N ALA A 33 21.12 1.42 3.19
CA ALA A 33 19.68 1.56 3.27
C ALA A 33 19.16 0.48 4.23
N SER A 34 18.39 0.90 5.22
CA SER A 34 17.64 -0.08 6.00
C SER A 34 16.55 -0.65 5.09
N ILE A 35 16.52 -1.96 4.91
CA ILE A 35 15.38 -2.61 4.23
C ILE A 35 14.09 -2.45 5.05
N THR A 36 14.20 -2.02 6.31
CA THR A 36 13.08 -1.66 7.19
C THR A 36 12.88 -0.14 7.35
N MET A 37 13.44 0.71 6.48
CA MET A 37 13.39 2.18 6.63
C MET A 37 11.99 2.78 6.38
N PHE A 38 11.06 2.50 7.30
CA PHE A 38 10.23 3.54 7.86
C PHE A 38 10.80 3.84 9.24
N ASN A 39 11.38 5.03 9.38
CA ASN A 39 11.59 5.63 10.67
C ASN A 39 10.25 5.54 11.44
N CYS A 40 10.23 4.87 12.60
CA CYS A 40 9.00 4.87 13.40
C CYS A 40 8.77 6.31 13.85
N ASN A 41 7.73 6.95 13.32
CA ASN A 41 7.29 8.26 13.80
C ASN A 41 7.04 8.18 15.31
N ASP A 42 7.26 9.30 16.01
CA ASP A 42 7.01 9.42 17.45
C ASP A 42 5.65 8.80 17.82
N GLY A 43 5.68 7.78 18.68
CA GLY A 43 4.49 7.06 19.15
C GLY A 43 4.27 5.65 18.57
N ILE A 44 4.99 5.26 17.52
CA ILE A 44 5.01 3.85 17.06
C ILE A 44 6.18 3.16 17.73
N SER A 45 5.90 2.17 18.58
CA SER A 45 6.96 1.34 19.18
C SER A 45 7.71 0.60 18.07
N PRO A 46 9.05 0.54 18.10
CA PRO A 46 9.80 -0.31 17.17
C PRO A 46 9.22 -1.73 17.23
N HIS A 47 9.24 -2.41 16.08
CA HIS A 47 8.87 -3.82 15.98
C HIS A 47 9.46 -4.59 17.17
N SER A 48 8.62 -5.40 17.83
CA SER A 48 9.06 -6.16 19.00
C SER A 48 10.31 -6.98 18.66
N ALA A 49 11.27 -7.09 19.58
CA ALA A 49 12.55 -7.79 19.37
C ALA A 49 12.43 -9.27 18.92
N SER A 50 11.20 -9.80 18.87
CA SER A 50 10.85 -11.14 18.37
C SER A 50 10.50 -11.22 16.88
N GLU A 51 10.36 -10.09 16.16
CA GLU A 51 10.03 -10.09 14.73
C GLU A 51 11.31 -10.15 13.89
N PHE A 52 11.61 -11.34 13.37
CA PHE A 52 12.77 -11.55 12.51
C PHE A 52 12.48 -10.99 11.12
N MET A 53 13.30 -10.07 10.60
CA MET A 53 13.10 -9.41 9.30
C MET A 53 12.76 -10.32 8.10
N PHE A 54 13.23 -11.58 8.09
CA PHE A 54 12.91 -12.52 7.01
C PHE A 54 11.46 -12.99 7.04
N GLN A 55 10.72 -12.74 8.13
CA GLN A 55 9.29 -12.98 8.21
C GLN A 55 8.50 -12.08 7.25
N MET A 56 9.02 -10.90 6.93
CA MET A 56 8.43 -9.98 5.96
C MET A 56 8.96 -10.20 4.53
N MET A 57 9.94 -11.09 4.34
CA MET A 57 10.48 -11.39 3.01
C MET A 57 9.72 -12.54 2.35
N PRO A 58 9.47 -12.48 1.03
CA PRO A 58 8.71 -13.49 0.33
C PRO A 58 9.61 -14.68 -0.02
N MET A 59 9.95 -15.47 0.99
CA MET A 59 10.91 -16.56 0.84
C MET A 59 10.45 -17.60 -0.19
N ASP A 60 9.15 -17.76 -0.40
CA ASP A 60 8.58 -18.62 -1.44
C ASP A 60 8.71 -18.06 -2.86
N ALA A 61 9.05 -16.78 -3.03
CA ALA A 61 9.48 -16.19 -4.30
C ALA A 61 11.01 -16.22 -4.44
N ILE A 62 11.74 -15.89 -3.37
CA ILE A 62 13.22 -15.78 -3.35
C ILE A 62 13.88 -17.15 -3.56
N LEU A 63 13.42 -18.17 -2.83
CA LEU A 63 14.11 -19.45 -2.75
C LEU A 63 13.97 -20.33 -4.01
N PRO A 64 12.84 -20.35 -4.74
CA PRO A 64 12.75 -21.15 -5.96
C PRO A 64 13.57 -20.61 -7.12
N GLN A 65 13.79 -19.30 -7.17
CA GLN A 65 14.55 -18.64 -8.24
C GLN A 65 16.07 -18.76 -8.04
N ASN A 66 16.51 -18.93 -6.79
CA ASN A 66 17.91 -19.09 -6.44
C ASN A 66 18.22 -20.57 -6.17
N LYS A 67 19.04 -21.19 -7.03
CA LYS A 67 19.51 -22.55 -6.81
C LYS A 67 20.39 -22.59 -5.55
N ARG A 68 19.83 -23.00 -4.42
CA ARG A 68 20.51 -22.95 -3.10
C ARG A 68 21.87 -23.65 -3.00
N LYS A 69 22.16 -24.61 -3.87
CA LYS A 69 23.49 -25.26 -3.91
C LYS A 69 24.56 -24.37 -4.55
N GLU A 70 24.14 -23.37 -5.33
CA GLU A 70 24.98 -22.48 -6.12
C GLU A 70 24.95 -21.05 -5.55
N THR A 71 23.83 -20.62 -4.94
CA THR A 71 23.66 -19.28 -4.38
C THR A 71 23.41 -19.33 -2.87
N PRO A 72 24.32 -18.75 -2.05
CA PRO A 72 24.13 -18.60 -0.60
C PRO A 72 22.84 -17.87 -0.24
N PHE A 73 22.33 -18.08 0.97
CA PHE A 73 21.02 -17.57 1.38
C PHE A 73 20.95 -16.04 1.37
N LEU A 74 21.96 -15.36 1.91
CA LEU A 74 22.01 -13.89 1.86
C LEU A 74 22.15 -13.37 0.43
N ASN A 75 22.97 -14.01 -0.41
CA ASN A 75 23.13 -13.59 -1.80
C ASN A 75 21.82 -13.73 -2.58
N ALA A 76 21.00 -14.75 -2.29
CA ALA A 76 19.67 -14.88 -2.88
C ALA A 76 18.74 -13.73 -2.50
N ILE A 77 18.83 -13.23 -1.26
CA ILE A 77 18.10 -12.05 -0.80
C ILE A 77 18.63 -10.79 -1.49
N TYR A 78 19.94 -10.62 -1.56
CA TYR A 78 20.57 -9.47 -2.23
C TYR A 78 20.20 -9.40 -3.71
N ASN A 79 20.36 -10.49 -4.46
CA ASN A 79 19.96 -10.56 -5.86
C ASN A 79 18.49 -10.15 -6.06
N PHE A 80 17.60 -10.65 -5.21
CA PHE A 80 16.18 -10.30 -5.27
C PHE A 80 15.91 -8.80 -5.02
N LEU A 81 16.64 -8.18 -4.09
CA LEU A 81 16.52 -6.74 -3.82
C LEU A 81 17.16 -5.89 -4.91
N GLU A 82 18.35 -6.27 -5.39
CA GLU A 82 19.05 -5.60 -6.49
C GLU A 82 18.24 -5.67 -7.79
N ASP A 83 17.64 -6.82 -8.11
CA ASP A 83 16.76 -6.98 -9.27
C ASP A 83 15.55 -6.05 -9.16
N ALA A 84 14.98 -5.90 -7.96
CA ALA A 84 13.86 -5.00 -7.73
C ALA A 84 14.24 -3.52 -7.88
N ILE A 85 15.38 -3.12 -7.30
CA ILE A 85 15.95 -1.77 -7.46
C ILE A 85 16.23 -1.51 -8.94
N THR A 86 16.86 -2.45 -9.64
CA THR A 86 17.18 -2.35 -11.06
C THR A 86 15.93 -2.22 -11.91
N LYS A 87 14.87 -2.96 -11.58
CA LYS A 87 13.57 -2.87 -12.24
C LYS A 87 12.94 -1.49 -12.06
N ILE A 88 12.91 -0.97 -10.83
CA ILE A 88 12.41 0.39 -10.55
C ILE A 88 13.29 1.43 -11.27
N PHE A 89 14.61 1.29 -11.21
CA PHE A 89 15.54 2.16 -11.91
C PHE A 89 15.28 2.15 -13.41
N THR A 90 15.02 0.98 -14.01
CA THR A 90 14.67 0.85 -15.43
C THR A 90 13.33 1.52 -15.74
N TRP A 91 12.32 1.36 -14.87
CA TRP A 91 11.02 2.01 -15.03
C TRP A 91 11.10 3.54 -14.94
N LEU A 92 11.98 4.06 -14.10
CA LEU A 92 12.19 5.50 -13.90
C LEU A 92 13.21 6.08 -14.90
N SER A 93 13.94 5.23 -15.62
CA SER A 93 14.92 5.67 -16.61
C SER A 93 14.22 6.19 -17.87
N PRO A 94 14.68 7.30 -18.46
CA PRO A 94 14.13 7.77 -19.72
C PRO A 94 14.39 6.74 -20.85
N PRO A 95 13.57 6.74 -21.92
CA PRO A 95 13.83 5.94 -23.10
C PRO A 95 15.22 6.18 -23.66
N VAL A 96 15.84 5.15 -24.24
CA VAL A 96 17.20 5.22 -24.80
C VAL A 96 17.34 6.41 -25.75
N GLY A 97 18.29 7.31 -25.46
CA GLY A 97 18.55 8.51 -26.24
C GLY A 97 17.80 9.77 -25.79
N LYS A 98 16.98 9.70 -24.75
CA LYS A 98 16.38 10.86 -24.08
C LYS A 98 17.08 11.16 -22.75
N THR A 99 17.16 12.45 -22.41
CA THR A 99 17.78 12.96 -21.18
C THR A 99 16.74 13.50 -20.19
N GLU A 100 15.49 13.05 -20.28
CA GLU A 100 14.42 13.46 -19.37
C GLU A 100 14.77 12.98 -17.95
N ALA A 101 14.69 13.87 -16.97
CA ALA A 101 14.96 13.58 -15.56
C ALA A 101 13.67 13.75 -14.76
N ILE A 102 13.47 12.87 -13.77
CA ILE A 102 12.40 13.04 -12.79
C ILE A 102 12.93 13.92 -11.68
N GLU A 103 12.32 15.08 -11.49
CA GLU A 103 12.60 15.95 -10.36
C GLU A 103 11.67 15.59 -9.21
N ILE A 104 12.25 15.39 -8.01
CA ILE A 104 11.50 15.03 -6.81
C ILE A 104 11.73 16.11 -5.77
N TYR A 105 10.63 16.68 -5.30
CA TYR A 105 10.62 17.69 -4.24
C TYR A 105 9.92 17.13 -3.01
N LEU A 106 10.59 17.23 -1.86
CA LEU A 106 10.02 16.81 -0.58
C LEU A 106 9.57 18.03 0.21
N HIS A 107 8.30 18.03 0.61
CA HIS A 107 7.70 19.08 1.42
C HIS A 107 7.13 18.47 2.69
N TYR A 108 7.39 19.10 3.83
CA TYR A 108 6.82 18.72 5.12
C TYR A 108 5.90 19.83 5.62
N GLN A 109 4.60 19.69 5.33
CA GLN A 109 3.57 20.66 5.71
C GLN A 109 2.23 19.94 5.93
N THR A 110 1.34 20.56 6.70
CA THR A 110 -0.04 20.06 6.88
C THR A 110 -0.90 20.52 5.70
N VAL A 111 -1.50 19.58 4.98
CA VAL A 111 -2.41 19.86 3.85
C VAL A 111 -3.84 19.87 4.38
N ASN A 112 -4.41 21.06 4.56
CA ASN A 112 -5.78 21.27 5.02
C ASN A 112 -6.39 22.53 4.37
N ASN A 113 -7.70 22.75 4.55
CA ASN A 113 -8.42 23.90 3.95
C ASN A 113 -7.96 25.27 4.49
N ASP A 114 -7.33 25.33 5.66
CA ASP A 114 -6.89 26.58 6.28
C ASP A 114 -5.63 27.14 5.62
N ASN A 115 -4.86 26.30 4.91
CA ASN A 115 -3.61 26.68 4.26
C ASN A 115 -3.80 26.98 2.76
N SER A 116 -4.54 28.05 2.47
CA SER A 116 -4.87 28.44 1.09
C SER A 116 -3.64 28.72 0.22
N GLU A 117 -2.54 29.23 0.79
CA GLU A 117 -1.29 29.49 0.07
C GLU A 117 -0.63 28.20 -0.42
N LEU A 118 -0.57 27.17 0.44
CA LEU A 118 -0.08 25.84 0.05
C LEU A 118 -0.95 25.21 -1.03
N LEU A 119 -2.27 25.23 -0.86
CA LEU A 119 -3.20 24.66 -1.84
C LEU A 119 -3.05 25.35 -3.21
N ALA A 120 -2.90 26.67 -3.21
CA ALA A 120 -2.62 27.44 -4.43
C ALA A 120 -1.27 27.07 -5.05
N SER A 121 -0.21 26.87 -4.25
CA SER A 121 1.10 26.44 -4.76
C SER A 121 1.06 25.04 -5.39
N ILE A 122 0.29 24.10 -4.81
CA ILE A 122 0.12 22.76 -5.37
C ILE A 122 -0.64 22.87 -6.71
N ARG A 123 -1.71 23.68 -6.74
CA ARG A 123 -2.48 23.92 -7.96
C ARG A 123 -1.64 24.55 -9.07
N GLN A 124 -0.70 25.43 -8.74
CA GLN A 124 0.20 26.07 -9.72
C GLN A 124 1.14 25.07 -10.41
N LEU A 125 1.34 23.88 -9.82
CA LEU A 125 2.08 22.79 -10.48
C LEU A 125 1.28 22.12 -11.61
N ASP A 126 -0.01 22.46 -11.76
CA ASP A 126 -0.96 21.86 -12.70
C ASP A 126 -0.92 20.32 -12.68
N PRO A 127 -1.20 19.71 -11.51
CA PRO A 127 -0.96 18.28 -11.32
C PRO A 127 -1.86 17.44 -12.23
N TRP A 128 -1.26 16.58 -13.05
CA TRP A 128 -2.00 15.58 -13.82
C TRP A 128 -2.70 14.57 -12.91
N THR A 129 -2.01 14.14 -11.86
CA THR A 129 -2.51 13.18 -10.88
C THR A 129 -2.16 13.63 -9.47
N ILE A 130 -3.08 13.43 -8.52
CA ILE A 130 -2.77 13.54 -7.09
C ILE A 130 -3.17 12.26 -6.38
N SER A 131 -2.22 11.66 -5.65
CA SER A 131 -2.45 10.47 -4.84
C SER A 131 -2.60 10.82 -3.35
N TRP A 132 -3.66 10.34 -2.74
CA TRP A 132 -4.04 10.62 -1.35
C TRP A 132 -4.03 9.32 -0.56
N SER A 133 -3.05 9.15 0.33
CA SER A 133 -2.92 7.96 1.16
C SER A 133 -3.51 8.20 2.55
N ASN A 134 -4.68 7.63 2.82
CA ASN A 134 -5.42 7.67 4.10
C ASN A 134 -5.93 9.03 4.55
N ILE A 135 -5.62 10.11 3.83
CA ILE A 135 -5.96 11.47 4.27
C ILE A 135 -7.49 11.68 4.33
N CYS A 136 -8.27 11.12 3.40
CA CYS A 136 -9.73 11.30 3.40
C CYS A 136 -10.43 10.81 4.66
N ASP A 137 -9.84 9.84 5.37
CA ASP A 137 -10.42 9.25 6.58
C ASP A 137 -10.45 10.24 7.75
N TYR A 138 -9.75 11.36 7.64
CA TYR A 138 -9.65 12.39 8.67
C TYR A 138 -10.45 13.64 8.36
N PHE A 139 -11.28 13.62 7.31
CA PHE A 139 -12.07 14.76 6.87
C PHE A 139 -13.52 14.36 6.66
N TYR A 140 -14.44 15.31 6.93
CA TYR A 140 -15.77 15.19 6.38
C TYR A 140 -15.72 15.30 4.84
N PRO A 141 -16.55 14.55 4.09
CA PRO A 141 -16.47 14.53 2.63
C PRO A 141 -16.55 15.93 2.01
N HIS A 142 -17.43 16.79 2.52
CA HIS A 142 -17.56 18.17 2.05
C HIS A 142 -16.23 18.95 2.13
N ASP A 143 -15.56 18.87 3.27
CA ASP A 143 -14.32 19.59 3.53
C ASP A 143 -13.18 18.99 2.71
N PHE A 144 -13.16 17.66 2.57
CA PHE A 144 -12.18 17.00 1.74
C PHE A 144 -12.35 17.38 0.27
N HIS A 145 -13.57 17.35 -0.30
CA HIS A 145 -13.81 17.77 -1.68
C HIS A 145 -13.45 19.25 -1.91
N SER A 146 -13.66 20.11 -0.92
CA SER A 146 -13.23 21.52 -0.97
C SER A 146 -11.71 21.62 -1.08
N LEU A 147 -10.98 20.83 -0.29
CA LEU A 147 -9.52 20.73 -0.32
C LEU A 147 -9.03 20.24 -1.68
N LEU A 148 -9.64 19.16 -2.20
CA LEU A 148 -9.28 18.59 -3.49
C LEU A 148 -9.42 19.63 -4.61
N ARG A 149 -10.55 20.36 -4.66
CA ARG A 149 -10.78 21.39 -5.69
C ARG A 149 -9.78 22.55 -5.57
N ALA A 150 -9.37 22.90 -4.36
CA ALA A 150 -8.44 24.00 -4.13
C ALA A 150 -7.03 23.71 -4.66
N CYS A 151 -6.58 22.45 -4.61
CA CYS A 151 -5.24 22.05 -5.08
C CYS A 151 -5.21 21.42 -6.48
N SER A 152 -6.36 21.23 -7.13
CA SER A 152 -6.45 20.60 -8.45
C SER A 152 -6.34 21.58 -9.62
N GLY A 153 -5.70 21.13 -10.69
CA GLY A 153 -5.78 21.70 -12.03
C GLY A 153 -7.06 21.27 -12.76
N GLU A 154 -7.22 21.70 -14.02
CA GLU A 154 -8.42 21.39 -14.82
C GLU A 154 -8.54 19.90 -15.14
N ASN A 155 -7.41 19.23 -15.34
CA ASN A 155 -7.36 17.85 -15.81
C ASN A 155 -6.92 16.85 -14.74
N THR A 156 -6.87 17.28 -13.47
CA THR A 156 -6.36 16.46 -12.38
C THR A 156 -7.23 15.22 -12.17
N VAL A 157 -6.58 14.05 -12.11
CA VAL A 157 -7.15 12.79 -11.65
C VAL A 157 -6.72 12.54 -10.21
N HIS A 158 -7.67 12.27 -9.33
CA HIS A 158 -7.42 11.89 -7.95
C HIS A 158 -7.37 10.37 -7.83
N ILE A 159 -6.32 9.90 -7.17
CA ILE A 159 -6.21 8.52 -6.69
C ILE A 159 -6.33 8.61 -5.18
N LEU A 160 -7.36 7.97 -4.63
CA LEU A 160 -7.66 8.01 -3.21
C LEU A 160 -7.55 6.62 -2.62
N THR A 161 -6.80 6.47 -1.53
CA THR A 161 -6.77 5.27 -0.70
C THR A 161 -7.36 5.60 0.67
N SER A 162 -8.39 4.85 1.06
CA SER A 162 -8.97 4.86 2.41
C SER A 162 -8.71 3.54 3.12
N MET A 163 -8.27 3.64 4.38
CA MET A 163 -7.97 2.51 5.26
C MET A 163 -8.97 2.37 6.39
N ASN A 164 -9.51 3.49 6.87
CA ASN A 164 -10.33 3.55 8.07
C ASN A 164 -11.82 3.71 7.79
N TRP A 165 -12.26 3.78 6.53
CA TRP A 165 -13.69 3.89 6.19
C TRP A 165 -14.55 2.82 6.88
N VAL A 166 -14.04 1.60 7.04
CA VAL A 166 -14.73 0.48 7.70
C VAL A 166 -15.03 0.76 9.18
N THR A 167 -14.31 1.68 9.81
CA THR A 167 -14.54 2.03 11.23
C THR A 167 -15.65 3.07 11.39
N GLU A 168 -16.04 3.73 10.29
CA GLU A 168 -17.02 4.81 10.31
C GLU A 168 -18.37 4.42 9.69
N VAL A 169 -18.47 3.18 9.18
CA VAL A 169 -19.66 2.68 8.49
C VAL A 169 -20.29 1.55 9.28
N PHE A 170 -21.51 1.79 9.78
CA PHE A 170 -22.30 0.74 10.41
C PHE A 170 -22.64 -0.36 9.40
N GLY A 171 -22.41 -1.61 9.79
CA GLY A 171 -22.54 -2.80 8.95
C GLY A 171 -21.24 -3.22 8.28
N ALA A 172 -20.12 -2.52 8.49
CA ALA A 172 -18.81 -2.92 7.97
C ALA A 172 -18.14 -4.01 8.80
N HIS A 173 -18.61 -4.28 10.02
CA HIS A 173 -18.05 -5.30 10.90
C HIS A 173 -19.02 -6.45 11.14
N ILE A 174 -18.53 -7.69 11.07
CA ILE A 174 -19.36 -8.90 11.08
C ILE A 174 -20.19 -9.08 12.37
N MET A 175 -19.73 -8.50 13.47
CA MET A 175 -20.42 -8.58 14.77
C MET A 175 -21.67 -7.70 14.86
N GLU A 176 -21.85 -6.76 13.93
CA GLU A 176 -23.03 -5.88 13.87
C GLU A 176 -24.27 -6.60 13.34
N TYR A 177 -24.09 -7.79 12.77
CA TYR A 177 -25.16 -8.63 12.24
C TYR A 177 -25.55 -9.75 13.21
N ASP A 178 -26.84 -10.08 13.22
CA ASP A 178 -27.37 -11.26 13.91
C ASP A 178 -26.73 -12.57 13.42
N SER A 179 -26.73 -13.58 14.28
CA SER A 179 -26.06 -14.87 14.04
C SER A 179 -26.42 -15.56 12.72
N LYS A 180 -27.69 -15.48 12.30
CA LYS A 180 -28.16 -16.06 11.02
C LYS A 180 -27.58 -15.33 9.81
N ILE A 181 -27.59 -14.00 9.83
CA ILE A 181 -27.07 -13.16 8.74
C ILE A 181 -25.55 -13.28 8.69
N ARG A 182 -24.89 -13.22 9.85
CA ARG A 182 -23.44 -13.43 10.00
C ARG A 182 -22.95 -14.71 9.34
N ARG A 183 -23.65 -15.84 9.53
CA ARG A 183 -23.29 -17.11 8.90
C ARG A 183 -23.39 -17.05 7.38
N LYS A 184 -24.39 -16.37 6.83
CA LYS A 184 -24.56 -16.20 5.39
C LYS A 184 -23.43 -15.37 4.80
N ILE A 185 -23.15 -14.19 5.38
CA ILE A 185 -22.05 -13.30 4.98
C ILE A 185 -20.72 -14.06 4.97
N PHE A 186 -20.44 -14.81 6.03
CA PHE A 186 -19.21 -15.59 6.15
C PHE A 186 -19.05 -16.62 5.01
N ILE A 187 -20.11 -17.38 4.69
CA ILE A 187 -20.07 -18.41 3.64
C ILE A 187 -19.85 -17.75 2.26
N GLU A 188 -20.54 -16.65 1.98
CA GLU A 188 -20.39 -15.92 0.72
C GLU A 188 -18.98 -15.34 0.56
N ALA A 189 -18.44 -14.73 1.62
CA ALA A 189 -17.07 -14.22 1.63
C ALA A 189 -16.03 -15.35 1.45
N GLN A 190 -16.23 -16.50 2.10
CA GLN A 190 -15.34 -17.65 1.94
C GLN A 190 -15.33 -18.18 0.51
N ASN A 191 -16.50 -18.25 -0.13
CA ASN A 191 -16.62 -18.62 -1.54
C ASN A 191 -15.88 -17.61 -2.44
N MET A 192 -16.06 -16.31 -2.20
CA MET A 192 -15.37 -15.26 -2.96
C MET A 192 -13.84 -15.37 -2.85
N ILE A 193 -13.32 -15.52 -1.63
CA ILE A 193 -11.88 -15.71 -1.36
C ILE A 193 -11.35 -16.93 -2.11
N SER A 194 -12.10 -18.03 -2.10
CA SER A 194 -11.71 -19.28 -2.77
C SER A 194 -11.61 -19.14 -4.29
N MET A 195 -12.41 -18.25 -4.90
CA MET A 195 -12.39 -17.98 -6.34
C MET A 195 -11.27 -17.03 -6.76
N THR A 196 -10.86 -16.08 -5.90
CA THR A 196 -9.78 -15.12 -6.18
C THR A 196 -8.37 -15.73 -6.20
N GLY A 197 -8.20 -17.00 -5.84
CA GLY A 197 -6.90 -17.66 -5.80
C GLY A 197 -6.02 -17.19 -4.64
N LYS A 198 -4.70 -17.44 -4.71
CA LYS A 198 -3.75 -16.97 -3.69
C LYS A 198 -3.55 -15.46 -3.87
N TYR A 199 -4.06 -14.65 -2.92
CA TYR A 199 -3.70 -13.24 -2.79
C TYR A 199 -2.17 -13.12 -2.71
N LYS A 200 -1.57 -12.63 -3.78
CA LYS A 200 -0.17 -12.21 -3.82
C LYS A 200 -0.21 -10.70 -3.90
N ASP A 201 0.42 -10.04 -2.93
CA ASP A 201 0.80 -8.65 -3.10
C ASP A 201 1.49 -8.49 -4.48
N PRO A 202 1.19 -7.45 -5.29
CA PRO A 202 1.77 -7.26 -6.63
C PRO A 202 3.30 -7.19 -6.61
N SER A 203 3.87 -6.68 -5.51
CA SER A 203 5.32 -6.66 -5.32
C SER A 203 5.84 -8.04 -4.90
N GLY A 204 4.97 -8.87 -4.32
CA GLY A 204 5.20 -10.26 -3.97
C GLY A 204 5.77 -10.46 -2.58
N TYR A 205 6.06 -9.37 -1.85
CA TYR A 205 6.85 -9.29 -0.61
C TYR A 205 6.06 -9.68 0.63
N PHE A 206 4.85 -9.16 0.76
CA PHE A 206 4.03 -9.39 1.95
C PHE A 206 3.03 -10.52 1.69
N ARG A 207 3.30 -11.71 2.25
CA ARG A 207 2.40 -12.87 2.15
C ARG A 207 1.95 -13.32 3.52
N HIS A 208 0.84 -12.77 4.01
CA HIS A 208 0.22 -13.25 5.24
C HIS A 208 -1.01 -14.12 4.95
N THR A 209 -0.76 -15.38 4.57
CA THR A 209 -1.81 -16.35 4.17
C THR A 209 -2.78 -16.73 5.30
N LYS A 210 -2.43 -16.49 6.57
CA LYS A 210 -3.32 -16.73 7.72
C LYS A 210 -4.42 -15.68 7.86
N VAL A 211 -4.29 -14.53 7.20
CA VAL A 211 -5.27 -13.43 7.31
C VAL A 211 -6.62 -13.83 6.71
N ILE A 212 -6.61 -14.50 5.56
CA ILE A 212 -7.81 -15.01 4.87
C ILE A 212 -8.37 -16.32 5.44
N ALA A 213 -7.82 -16.81 6.55
CA ALA A 213 -8.30 -18.00 7.26
C ALA A 213 -9.00 -17.65 8.59
N HIS A 214 -8.86 -16.42 9.07
CA HIS A 214 -9.44 -16.00 10.34
C HIS A 214 -10.93 -15.66 10.18
N PRO A 215 -11.83 -16.20 11.01
CA PRO A 215 -13.27 -16.05 10.80
C PRO A 215 -13.78 -14.61 10.79
N TYR A 216 -13.22 -13.75 11.65
CA TYR A 216 -13.57 -12.32 11.66
C TYR A 216 -13.10 -11.62 10.40
N ASN A 217 -11.91 -11.94 9.91
CA ASN A 217 -11.36 -11.32 8.70
C ASN A 217 -12.17 -11.67 7.45
N ILE A 218 -12.60 -12.93 7.33
CA ILE A 218 -13.49 -13.39 6.25
C ILE A 218 -14.85 -12.71 6.39
N GLY A 219 -15.40 -12.70 7.61
CA GLY A 219 -16.69 -12.08 7.90
C GLY A 219 -16.71 -10.58 7.60
N ASP A 220 -15.70 -9.85 8.06
CA ASP A 220 -15.55 -8.41 7.86
C ASP A 220 -15.40 -8.10 6.36
N MET A 221 -14.62 -8.89 5.61
CA MET A 221 -14.54 -8.73 4.15
C MET A 221 -15.93 -8.89 3.48
N GLY A 222 -16.76 -9.81 3.95
CA GLY A 222 -18.13 -9.94 3.45
C GLY A 222 -19.02 -8.77 3.87
N ALA A 223 -18.89 -8.32 5.12
CA ALA A 223 -19.67 -7.21 5.68
C ALA A 223 -19.34 -5.88 4.98
N THR A 224 -18.06 -5.59 4.74
CA THR A 224 -17.62 -4.37 4.03
C THR A 224 -18.21 -4.31 2.62
N LEU A 225 -18.28 -5.43 1.91
CA LEU A 225 -18.88 -5.50 0.58
C LEU A 225 -20.38 -5.17 0.57
N MET A 226 -21.09 -5.33 1.70
CA MET A 226 -22.51 -4.98 1.80
C MET A 226 -22.76 -3.47 1.94
N VAL A 227 -21.79 -2.74 2.49
CA VAL A 227 -21.95 -1.32 2.86
C VAL A 227 -21.08 -0.38 2.04
N LYS A 228 -20.23 -0.93 1.18
CA LYS A 228 -19.31 -0.16 0.34
C LYS A 228 -20.00 0.89 -0.53
N ASP A 229 -21.14 0.53 -1.13
CA ASP A 229 -21.86 1.41 -2.05
C ASP A 229 -22.49 2.58 -1.26
N SER A 230 -22.97 2.31 -0.04
CA SER A 230 -23.46 3.34 0.88
C SER A 230 -22.38 4.35 1.26
N TRP A 231 -21.14 3.88 1.51
CA TRP A 231 -20.02 4.79 1.79
C TRP A 231 -19.65 5.60 0.54
N GLN A 232 -19.60 4.96 -0.63
CA GLN A 232 -19.31 5.63 -1.89
C GLN A 232 -20.34 6.73 -2.19
N ASP A 233 -21.63 6.41 -2.05
CA ASP A 233 -22.73 7.34 -2.23
C ASP A 233 -22.62 8.52 -1.25
N TYR A 234 -22.31 8.25 0.02
CA TYR A 234 -22.09 9.29 1.02
C TYR A 234 -20.91 10.20 0.65
N PHE A 235 -19.77 9.61 0.27
CA PHE A 235 -18.55 10.35 -0.03
C PHE A 235 -18.69 11.24 -1.26
N PHE A 236 -19.42 10.79 -2.29
CA PHE A 236 -19.60 11.53 -3.54
C PHE A 236 -20.92 12.31 -3.64
N LYS A 237 -21.76 12.27 -2.59
CA LYS A 237 -23.08 12.88 -2.61
C LYS A 237 -23.02 14.36 -2.98
N GLY A 238 -23.75 14.73 -4.03
CA GLY A 238 -23.89 16.12 -4.48
C GLY A 238 -22.62 16.70 -5.12
N GLN A 239 -21.59 15.88 -5.37
CA GLN A 239 -20.39 16.33 -6.05
C GLN A 239 -20.53 16.22 -7.56
N ASP A 240 -20.13 17.28 -8.26
CA ASP A 240 -20.06 17.26 -9.72
C ASP A 240 -18.69 16.72 -10.15
N LEU A 241 -18.63 15.44 -10.49
CA LEU A 241 -17.40 14.71 -10.84
C LEU A 241 -17.68 13.47 -11.71
N ASN A 242 -16.63 12.90 -12.28
CA ASN A 242 -16.64 11.61 -12.95
C ASN A 242 -15.89 10.58 -12.09
N ILE A 243 -16.57 9.50 -11.71
CA ILE A 243 -15.98 8.39 -10.94
C ILE A 243 -15.49 7.34 -11.95
N GLY A 244 -14.22 7.00 -11.86
CA GLY A 244 -13.59 5.91 -12.62
C GLY A 244 -13.74 4.59 -11.88
N GLU A 245 -12.62 3.92 -11.65
CA GLU A 245 -12.61 2.66 -10.91
C GLU A 245 -12.72 2.89 -9.39
N VAL A 246 -13.53 2.05 -8.75
CA VAL A 246 -13.57 1.88 -7.29
C VAL A 246 -13.19 0.44 -7.02
N SER A 247 -12.00 0.22 -6.47
CA SER A 247 -11.49 -1.12 -6.18
C SER A 247 -11.34 -1.35 -4.67
N PHE A 248 -11.69 -2.57 -4.26
CA PHE A 248 -11.59 -3.02 -2.89
C PHE A 248 -10.48 -4.05 -2.82
N VAL A 249 -9.41 -3.71 -2.12
CA VAL A 249 -8.21 -4.55 -2.05
C VAL A 249 -8.06 -5.04 -0.62
N PRO A 250 -8.17 -6.36 -0.38
CA PRO A 250 -7.78 -6.93 0.90
C PRO A 250 -6.32 -6.62 1.18
N TYR A 251 -6.07 -5.94 2.29
CA TYR A 251 -4.73 -5.53 2.72
C TYR A 251 -4.41 -6.17 4.06
N SER A 252 -3.29 -6.87 4.08
CA SER A 252 -2.91 -7.80 5.14
C SER A 252 -1.49 -7.50 5.62
N HIS A 253 -1.32 -6.39 6.35
CA HIS A 253 -0.04 -6.07 6.99
C HIS A 253 0.05 -6.54 8.45
N THR A 254 -1.09 -6.86 9.08
CA THR A 254 -1.15 -7.37 10.46
C THR A 254 -1.98 -8.66 10.54
N HIS A 255 -2.26 -9.15 11.75
CA HIS A 255 -3.15 -10.29 11.98
C HIS A 255 -4.62 -10.01 11.58
N LYS A 256 -4.98 -8.76 11.28
CA LYS A 256 -6.30 -8.34 10.77
C LYS A 256 -6.24 -8.02 9.27
N THR A 257 -7.28 -8.41 8.54
CA THR A 257 -7.49 -7.88 7.18
C THR A 257 -8.11 -6.50 7.31
N HIS A 258 -7.55 -5.53 6.60
CA HIS A 258 -8.26 -4.29 6.28
C HIS A 258 -8.74 -4.37 4.83
N THR A 259 -9.93 -3.87 4.54
CA THR A 259 -10.38 -3.70 3.16
C THR A 259 -9.96 -2.30 2.73
N LEU A 260 -8.89 -2.16 1.96
CA LEU A 260 -8.54 -0.88 1.36
C LEU A 260 -9.60 -0.53 0.33
N LEU A 261 -9.96 0.75 0.32
CA LEU A 261 -10.77 1.31 -0.73
C LEU A 261 -9.89 2.24 -1.57
N ASN A 262 -9.66 1.86 -2.82
CA ASN A 262 -8.96 2.66 -3.81
C ASN A 262 -9.95 3.23 -4.81
N ILE A 263 -9.87 4.54 -5.04
CA ILE A 263 -10.83 5.24 -5.89
C ILE A 263 -10.12 6.18 -6.85
N TYR A 264 -10.54 6.13 -8.10
CA TYR A 264 -10.09 7.01 -9.16
C TYR A 264 -11.25 7.95 -9.54
N PHE A 265 -11.04 9.25 -9.51
CA PHE A 265 -12.06 10.21 -9.93
C PHE A 265 -11.46 11.54 -10.39
N THR A 266 -12.25 12.33 -11.09
CA THR A 266 -11.86 13.67 -11.55
C THR A 266 -13.05 14.61 -11.52
N PHE A 267 -12.81 15.90 -11.26
CA PHE A 267 -13.84 16.92 -11.38
C PHE A 267 -14.14 17.30 -12.84
N ASN A 268 -13.29 16.89 -13.79
CA ASN A 268 -13.50 17.14 -15.21
C ASN A 268 -14.24 15.98 -15.88
N LYS A 269 -15.52 16.19 -16.19
CA LYS A 269 -16.38 15.18 -16.82
C LYS A 269 -15.95 14.72 -18.21
N LYS A 270 -15.02 15.42 -18.87
CA LYS A 270 -14.50 15.03 -20.18
C LYS A 270 -13.35 14.02 -20.09
N ILE A 271 -12.81 13.80 -18.90
CA ILE A 271 -11.69 12.89 -18.67
C ILE A 271 -12.21 11.53 -18.20
N ASN A 272 -11.69 10.47 -18.81
CA ASN A 272 -11.85 9.13 -18.27
C ASN A 272 -10.89 8.97 -17.09
N ALA A 273 -11.41 8.91 -15.86
CA ALA A 273 -10.60 8.81 -14.66
C ALA A 273 -9.78 7.51 -14.57
N TYR A 274 -10.11 6.48 -15.35
CA TYR A 274 -9.39 5.20 -15.36
C TYR A 274 -8.25 5.17 -16.38
N THR A 275 -8.42 5.80 -17.55
CA THR A 275 -7.44 5.75 -18.65
C THR A 275 -6.76 7.09 -18.95
N GLY A 276 -7.16 8.17 -18.27
CA GLY A 276 -6.65 9.55 -18.46
C GLY A 276 -7.26 10.29 -19.64
N TYR A 277 -7.48 9.61 -20.78
CA TYR A 277 -8.23 10.10 -21.95
C TYR A 277 -8.91 8.92 -22.67
N GLU A 278 -9.92 9.24 -23.49
CA GLU A 278 -10.25 8.46 -24.70
C GLU A 278 -9.30 8.86 -25.83
#